data_AF-A0A971R5M3-F1
#
_entry.id   AF-A0A971R5M3-F1
#
_cell.length_a   1.000
_cell.length_b   1.000
_cell.length_c   1.000
_cell.angle_alpha   90.00
_cell.angle_beta   90.00
_cell.angle_gamma   90.00
#
_symmetry.space_group_name_H-M   'P 1'
#
loop_
_entity.id
_entity.type
_entity.pdbx_description
1 polymer ?
#
loop_
_entity_poly.entity_id
_entity_poly.type
_entity_poly.pdbx_seq_one_letter_code
_entity_poly.pdbx_strand_id
1 'polypeptide(L)'
;MRQLSVSPNGRYLVYDDGAPFFYLGDTAWELFHRTTRQEAELYLSNRAAKGFTVVQAVVLAEIDGIDVPNAYGHLPLNDQDPARPNEAYFEHVDWVVQRANTLGIYVALLPTWGKYVQPDAWDAAQIIFTPANAQSYGEFLGRRYANAGVIWMLGGDRQPTGVED
;
A
#
# COMPACT_ATOMS: atom_id res chain seq x y z
N MET A 1 2.84 5.65 -15.46
CA MET A 1 1.47 6.12 -15.16
C MET A 1 1.46 7.64 -15.23
N ARG A 2 0.30 8.26 -15.51
CA ARG A 2 0.19 9.73 -15.52
C ARG A 2 0.30 10.28 -14.09
N GLN A 3 0.82 11.49 -13.92
CA GLN A 3 0.83 12.09 -12.59
C GLN A 3 -0.57 12.56 -12.21
N LEU A 4 -0.92 12.45 -10.93
CA LEU A 4 -2.17 12.97 -10.38
C LEU A 4 -1.91 14.30 -9.70
N SER A 5 -2.89 15.19 -9.74
CA SER A 5 -2.84 16.49 -9.06
C SER A 5 -4.22 16.86 -8.54
N VAL A 6 -4.25 17.72 -7.53
CA VAL A 6 -5.50 18.32 -7.05
C VAL A 6 -5.94 19.37 -8.06
N SER A 7 -7.24 19.39 -8.38
CA SER A 7 -7.81 20.38 -9.29
C SER A 7 -7.58 21.82 -8.79
N PRO A 8 -7.53 22.83 -9.67
CA PRO A 8 -7.32 24.22 -9.26
C PRO A 8 -8.35 24.75 -8.24
N ASN A 9 -9.55 24.17 -8.20
CA ASN A 9 -10.59 24.54 -7.24
C ASN A 9 -10.59 23.69 -5.96
N GLY A 10 -9.65 22.75 -5.81
CA GLY A 10 -9.47 21.94 -4.60
C GLY A 10 -10.55 20.89 -4.33
N ARG A 11 -11.29 20.43 -5.35
CA ARG A 11 -12.48 19.57 -5.15
C ARG A 11 -12.42 18.19 -5.80
N TYR A 12 -11.55 17.98 -6.78
CA TYR A 12 -11.41 16.71 -7.47
C TYR A 12 -9.96 16.48 -7.91
N LEU A 13 -9.69 15.29 -8.43
CA LEU A 13 -8.38 14.92 -8.95
C LEU A 13 -8.35 15.09 -10.47
N VAL A 14 -7.20 15.52 -10.97
CA VAL A 14 -6.90 15.62 -12.40
C VAL A 14 -5.59 14.91 -12.70
N TYR A 15 -5.41 14.54 -13.95
CA TYR A 15 -4.09 14.20 -14.48
C TYR A 15 -3.26 15.46 -14.74
N ASP A 16 -1.97 15.27 -14.99
CA ASP A 16 -0.99 16.31 -15.37
C ASP A 16 -1.40 17.17 -16.59
N ASP A 17 -2.15 16.63 -17.53
CA ASP A 17 -2.70 17.38 -18.68
C ASP A 17 -4.04 18.09 -18.39
N GLY A 18 -4.52 18.02 -17.16
CA GLY A 18 -5.78 18.64 -16.71
C GLY A 18 -7.05 17.80 -16.94
N ALA A 19 -6.96 16.61 -17.56
CA ALA A 19 -8.12 15.74 -17.71
C ALA A 19 -8.60 15.23 -16.34
N PRO A 20 -9.94 15.10 -16.09
CA PRO A 20 -10.44 14.59 -14.82
C PRO A 20 -10.00 13.15 -14.53
N PHE A 21 -9.64 12.89 -13.27
CA PHE A 21 -9.43 11.54 -12.75
C PHE A 21 -10.61 11.15 -11.85
N PHE A 22 -11.41 10.18 -12.29
CA PHE A 22 -12.46 9.60 -11.46
C PHE A 22 -11.88 8.49 -10.59
N TYR A 23 -11.85 8.70 -9.28
CA TYR A 23 -11.40 7.69 -8.31
C TYR A 23 -12.51 6.64 -8.14
N LEU A 24 -12.35 5.49 -8.79
CA LEU A 24 -13.19 4.31 -8.61
C LEU A 24 -12.33 3.22 -7.98
N GLY A 25 -12.43 3.11 -6.66
CA GLY A 25 -11.59 2.23 -5.83
C GLY A 25 -12.23 0.87 -5.56
N ASP A 26 -11.43 -0.19 -5.60
CA ASP A 26 -11.74 -1.48 -4.96
C ASP A 26 -10.81 -1.74 -3.76
N THR A 27 -11.21 -2.65 -2.87
CA THR A 27 -10.48 -2.95 -1.64
C THR A 27 -9.91 -4.36 -1.67
N ALA A 28 -8.58 -4.48 -1.65
CA ALA A 28 -7.85 -5.74 -1.59
C ALA A 28 -6.70 -5.66 -0.58
N TRP A 29 -7.03 -5.52 0.70
CA TRP A 29 -6.05 -5.27 1.76
C TRP A 29 -4.87 -6.26 1.74
N GLU A 30 -5.19 -7.54 1.67
CA GLU A 30 -4.23 -8.64 1.77
C GLU A 30 -3.57 -9.00 0.41
N LEU A 31 -3.67 -8.13 -0.61
CA LEU A 31 -3.25 -8.46 -1.98
C LEU A 31 -1.79 -8.95 -2.06
N PHE A 32 -0.85 -8.31 -1.35
CA PHE A 32 0.56 -8.72 -1.36
C PHE A 32 0.87 -9.90 -0.45
N HIS A 33 0.04 -10.14 0.56
CA HIS A 33 0.28 -11.15 1.57
C HIS A 33 -0.31 -12.49 1.13
N ARG A 34 -1.57 -12.53 0.67
CA ARG A 34 -2.30 -13.79 0.50
C ARG A 34 -2.33 -14.31 -0.94
N THR A 35 -1.91 -13.52 -1.93
CA THR A 35 -2.04 -13.91 -3.34
C THR A 35 -0.71 -14.30 -3.97
N THR A 36 -0.76 -15.28 -4.86
CA THR A 36 0.28 -15.49 -5.87
C THR A 36 0.17 -14.43 -6.97
N ARG A 37 1.23 -14.27 -7.78
CA ARG A 37 1.23 -13.40 -8.97
C ARG A 37 0.09 -13.76 -9.94
N GLN A 38 -0.23 -15.05 -10.12
CA GLN A 38 -1.32 -15.51 -10.97
C GLN A 38 -2.71 -15.11 -10.43
N GLU A 39 -2.90 -15.15 -9.11
CA GLU A 39 -4.16 -14.73 -8.48
C GLU A 39 -4.30 -13.20 -8.48
N ALA A 40 -3.22 -12.48 -8.19
CA ALA A 40 -3.16 -11.03 -8.34
C ALA A 40 -3.46 -10.60 -9.78
N GLU A 41 -2.90 -11.28 -10.78
CA GLU A 41 -3.21 -11.07 -12.21
C GLU A 41 -4.70 -11.18 -12.49
N LEU A 42 -5.30 -12.30 -12.06
CA LEU A 42 -6.71 -12.57 -12.28
C LEU A 42 -7.59 -11.50 -11.65
N TYR A 43 -7.28 -11.12 -10.41
CA TYR A 43 -8.00 -10.06 -9.69
C TYR A 43 -7.88 -8.71 -10.40
N LEU A 44 -6.65 -8.27 -10.70
CA LEU A 44 -6.36 -6.96 -11.31
C LEU A 44 -6.95 -6.85 -12.72
N SER A 45 -6.81 -7.89 -13.55
CA SER A 45 -7.42 -7.94 -14.88
C SER A 45 -8.95 -7.85 -14.80
N ASN A 46 -9.57 -8.49 -13.81
CA ASN A 46 -11.01 -8.34 -13.57
C ASN A 46 -11.39 -6.90 -13.18
N ARG A 47 -10.57 -6.24 -12.36
CA ARG A 47 -10.80 -4.85 -11.94
C ARG A 47 -10.68 -3.88 -13.11
N ALA A 48 -9.65 -4.06 -13.93
CA ALA A 48 -9.44 -3.28 -15.14
C ALA A 48 -10.62 -3.44 -16.11
N ALA A 49 -11.09 -4.66 -16.35
CA ALA A 49 -12.23 -4.93 -17.23
C ALA A 49 -13.54 -4.29 -16.73
N LYS A 50 -13.65 -4.00 -15.44
CA LYS A 50 -14.80 -3.32 -14.82
C LYS A 50 -14.60 -1.80 -14.67
N GLY A 51 -13.46 -1.27 -15.11
CA GLY A 51 -13.17 0.17 -15.12
C GLY A 51 -12.72 0.74 -13.78
N PHE A 52 -12.34 -0.09 -12.80
CA PHE A 52 -11.72 0.41 -11.58
C PHE A 52 -10.41 1.13 -11.91
N THR A 53 -10.20 2.29 -11.30
CA THR A 53 -9.00 3.13 -11.51
C THR A 53 -8.02 3.03 -10.35
N VAL A 54 -8.48 2.54 -9.19
CA VAL A 54 -7.66 2.40 -7.98
C VAL A 54 -7.94 1.06 -7.30
N VAL A 55 -6.89 0.43 -6.77
CA VAL A 55 -6.99 -0.69 -5.83
C VAL A 55 -6.28 -0.30 -4.53
N GLN A 56 -6.97 -0.47 -3.40
CA GLN A 56 -6.42 -0.23 -2.08
C GLN A 56 -5.80 -1.53 -1.53
N ALA A 57 -4.54 -1.48 -1.12
CA ALA A 57 -3.79 -2.63 -0.60
C ALA A 57 -2.76 -2.18 0.44
N VAL A 58 -2.41 -3.07 1.38
CA VAL A 58 -1.49 -2.74 2.48
C VAL A 58 -0.25 -3.62 2.46
N VAL A 59 0.93 -3.02 2.62
CA VAL A 59 2.22 -3.74 2.61
C VAL A 59 2.39 -4.60 3.86
N LEU A 60 2.20 -4.03 5.06
CA LEU A 60 2.17 -4.77 6.33
C LEU A 60 0.71 -4.98 6.74
N ALA A 61 0.14 -6.11 6.35
CA ALA A 61 -1.29 -6.37 6.44
C ALA A 61 -1.77 -6.63 7.88
N GLU A 62 -3.06 -6.41 8.14
CA GLU A 62 -3.63 -6.50 9.48
C GLU A 62 -3.59 -7.93 10.05
N ILE A 63 -3.98 -8.91 9.23
CA ILE A 63 -4.26 -10.26 9.68
C ILE A 63 -3.03 -11.13 9.42
N ASP A 64 -2.26 -11.34 10.48
CA ASP A 64 -1.00 -12.08 10.50
C ASP A 64 0.08 -11.52 9.56
N GLY A 65 -0.06 -10.30 9.05
CA GLY A 65 0.72 -9.79 7.91
C GLY A 65 2.22 -9.64 8.13
N ILE A 66 2.70 -9.75 9.38
CA ILE A 66 4.13 -9.74 9.72
C ILE A 66 4.61 -11.03 10.41
N ASP A 67 3.70 -11.98 10.64
CA ASP A 67 3.96 -13.23 11.38
C ASP A 67 3.79 -14.46 10.49
N VAL A 68 2.90 -14.38 9.50
CA VAL A 68 2.67 -15.43 8.51
C VAL A 68 3.30 -15.01 7.17
N PRO A 69 4.07 -15.89 6.52
CA PRO A 69 4.67 -15.57 5.24
C PRO A 69 3.62 -15.42 4.13
N ASN A 70 3.96 -14.66 3.09
CA ASN A 70 3.13 -14.58 1.90
C ASN A 70 3.02 -15.92 1.15
N ALA A 71 2.26 -15.93 0.05
CA ALA A 71 2.08 -17.12 -0.80
C ALA A 71 3.39 -17.75 -1.33
N TYR A 72 4.53 -17.04 -1.22
CA TYR A 72 5.86 -17.50 -1.61
C TYR A 72 6.76 -17.88 -0.44
N GLY A 73 6.27 -17.82 0.81
CA GLY A 73 7.06 -18.18 1.99
C GLY A 73 7.92 -17.04 2.55
N HIS A 74 7.66 -15.77 2.17
CA HIS A 74 8.43 -14.62 2.64
C HIS A 74 7.63 -13.74 3.62
N LEU A 75 8.24 -13.38 4.75
CA LEU A 75 7.75 -12.31 5.63
C LEU A 75 8.17 -10.94 5.09
N PRO A 76 7.41 -9.86 5.36
CA PRO A 76 7.74 -8.52 4.84
C PRO A 76 8.99 -7.89 5.49
N LEU A 77 9.29 -8.26 6.73
CA LEU A 77 10.36 -7.68 7.55
C LEU A 77 11.23 -8.80 8.12
N ASN A 78 12.54 -8.53 8.25
CA ASN A 78 13.43 -9.39 9.03
C ASN A 78 13.33 -9.01 10.51
N ASP A 79 13.15 -10.00 11.38
CA ASP A 79 13.06 -9.80 12.84
C ASP A 79 11.95 -8.80 13.24
N GLN A 80 10.89 -8.67 12.44
CA GLN A 80 9.79 -7.71 12.62
C GLN A 80 10.21 -6.24 12.70
N ASP A 81 11.39 -5.90 12.20
CA ASP A 81 11.93 -4.53 12.24
C ASP A 81 11.62 -3.78 10.94
N PRO A 82 10.82 -2.68 10.98
CA PRO A 82 10.56 -1.84 9.80
C PRO A 82 11.81 -1.27 9.13
N ALA A 83 12.93 -1.16 9.85
CA ALA A 83 14.21 -0.73 9.27
C ALA A 83 14.91 -1.84 8.47
N ARG A 84 14.37 -3.07 8.46
CA ARG A 84 14.97 -4.25 7.83
C ARG A 84 13.99 -4.97 6.89
N PRO A 85 13.48 -4.30 5.85
CA PRO A 85 12.58 -4.93 4.86
C PRO A 85 13.21 -6.15 4.20
N ASN A 86 12.39 -7.16 3.91
CA ASN A 86 12.82 -8.37 3.22
C ASN A 86 12.65 -8.23 1.71
N GLU A 87 13.76 -8.17 0.97
CA GLU A 87 13.76 -7.97 -0.48
C GLU A 87 12.88 -8.98 -1.23
N ALA A 88 12.88 -10.26 -0.84
CA ALA A 88 12.11 -11.29 -1.53
C ALA A 88 10.58 -11.13 -1.38
N TYR A 89 10.12 -10.47 -0.31
CA TYR A 89 8.72 -10.06 -0.19
C TYR A 89 8.44 -8.86 -1.10
N PHE A 90 9.32 -7.87 -1.08
CA PHE A 90 9.16 -6.65 -1.87
C PHE A 90 9.27 -6.88 -3.38
N GLU A 91 9.99 -7.88 -3.86
CA GLU A 91 9.95 -8.33 -5.26
C GLU A 91 8.54 -8.81 -5.69
N HIS A 92 7.74 -9.32 -4.76
CA HIS A 92 6.34 -9.65 -5.04
C HIS A 92 5.47 -8.39 -5.05
N VAL A 93 5.65 -7.48 -4.09
CA VAL A 93 4.95 -6.18 -4.04
C VAL A 93 5.21 -5.39 -5.33
N ASP A 94 6.48 -5.30 -5.77
CA ASP A 94 6.89 -4.66 -7.00
C ASP A 94 6.13 -5.20 -8.21
N TRP A 95 6.08 -6.53 -8.32
CA TRP A 95 5.41 -7.18 -9.44
C TRP A 95 3.92 -6.82 -9.48
N VAL A 96 3.24 -6.85 -8.32
CA VAL A 96 1.81 -6.52 -8.22
C VAL A 96 1.57 -5.04 -8.55
N VAL A 97 2.38 -4.13 -8.01
CA VAL A 97 2.28 -2.69 -8.29
C VAL A 97 2.51 -2.39 -9.77
N GLN A 98 3.58 -2.94 -10.35
CA GLN A 98 3.88 -2.79 -11.77
C GLN A 98 2.74 -3.35 -12.61
N ARG A 99 2.20 -4.53 -12.25
CA ARG A 99 1.13 -5.15 -13.01
C ARG A 99 -0.15 -4.31 -12.98
N ALA A 100 -0.57 -3.85 -11.81
CA ALA A 100 -1.71 -2.93 -11.67
C ALA A 100 -1.53 -1.69 -12.54
N ASN A 101 -0.35 -1.08 -12.52
CA ASN A 101 -0.03 0.09 -13.33
C ASN A 101 -0.08 -0.20 -14.84
N THR A 102 0.38 -1.37 -15.31
CA THR A 102 0.26 -1.74 -16.73
C THR A 102 -1.19 -1.90 -17.20
N LEU A 103 -2.11 -2.15 -16.26
CA LEU A 103 -3.55 -2.27 -16.49
C LEU A 103 -4.28 -0.92 -16.31
N GLY A 104 -3.55 0.17 -16.09
CA GLY A 104 -4.13 1.50 -15.87
C GLY A 104 -4.69 1.73 -14.46
N ILE A 105 -4.33 0.87 -13.50
CA ILE A 105 -4.80 0.95 -12.11
C ILE A 105 -3.70 1.57 -11.25
N TYR A 106 -4.04 2.60 -10.48
CA TYR A 106 -3.19 3.10 -9.40
C TYR A 106 -3.34 2.21 -8.17
N VAL A 107 -2.25 2.00 -7.43
CA VAL A 107 -2.32 1.32 -6.13
C VAL A 107 -2.38 2.38 -5.05
N ALA A 108 -3.51 2.46 -4.34
CA ALA A 108 -3.57 3.20 -3.09
C ALA A 108 -2.88 2.37 -2.00
N LEU A 109 -1.60 2.65 -1.81
CA LEU A 109 -0.68 1.82 -1.06
C LEU A 109 -0.60 2.31 0.39
N LEU A 110 -1.04 1.46 1.31
CA LEU A 110 -0.79 1.66 2.74
C LEU A 110 0.59 1.09 3.08
N PRO A 111 1.52 1.90 3.64
CA PRO A 111 2.80 1.38 4.13
C PRO A 111 2.64 0.30 5.19
N THR A 112 1.62 0.41 6.04
CA THR A 112 1.34 -0.49 7.16
C THR A 112 -0.10 -0.33 7.61
N TRP A 113 -0.70 -1.37 8.17
CA TRP A 113 -1.94 -1.21 8.93
C TRP A 113 -1.67 -0.42 10.22
N GLY A 114 -2.67 0.33 10.72
CA GLY A 114 -2.49 1.20 11.86
C GLY A 114 -2.19 0.47 13.17
N LYS A 115 -2.60 -0.81 13.31
CA LYS A 115 -2.33 -1.63 14.52
C LYS A 115 -0.85 -1.73 14.89
N TYR A 116 0.05 -1.54 13.93
CA TYR A 116 1.50 -1.61 14.15
C TYR A 116 2.10 -0.28 14.63
N VAL A 117 1.30 0.79 14.60
CA VAL A 117 1.69 2.18 14.90
C VAL A 117 0.99 2.70 16.14
N GLN A 118 -0.33 2.49 16.23
CA GLN A 118 -1.18 3.05 17.27
C GLN A 118 -2.03 1.93 17.92
N PRO A 119 -2.03 1.81 19.26
CA PRO A 119 -2.91 0.88 19.95
C PRO A 119 -4.38 1.28 19.82
N ASP A 120 -5.26 0.29 19.86
CA ASP A 120 -6.70 0.48 20.04
C ASP A 120 -7.10 0.01 21.45
N ALA A 121 -8.20 0.53 21.98
CA ALA A 121 -8.70 0.20 23.31
C ALA A 121 -9.11 -1.28 23.46
N TRP A 122 -9.29 -1.99 22.34
CA TRP A 122 -9.88 -3.34 22.29
C TRP A 122 -8.90 -4.45 21.88
N ASP A 123 -7.67 -4.12 21.50
CA ASP A 123 -6.68 -5.09 21.04
C ASP A 123 -5.27 -4.75 21.56
N ALA A 124 -4.54 -5.77 22.01
CA ALA A 124 -3.15 -5.64 22.40
C ALA A 124 -2.31 -5.47 21.14
N ALA A 125 -2.20 -4.23 20.68
CA ALA A 125 -1.49 -3.88 19.46
C ALA A 125 0.01 -4.23 19.55
N GLN A 126 0.50 -4.96 18.54
CA GLN A 126 1.91 -5.22 18.34
C GLN A 126 2.57 -3.97 17.73
N ILE A 127 2.91 -3.01 18.57
CA ILE A 127 3.58 -1.78 18.11
C ILE A 127 5.02 -2.09 17.73
N ILE A 128 5.35 -1.93 16.46
CA ILE A 128 6.71 -2.14 15.92
C ILE A 128 7.31 -0.85 15.37
N PHE A 129 6.50 0.21 15.24
CA PHE A 129 6.96 1.51 14.74
C PHE A 129 7.42 2.44 15.86
N THR A 130 8.53 3.11 15.58
CA THR A 130 9.06 4.29 16.28
C THR A 130 9.26 5.38 15.23
N PRO A 131 9.38 6.67 15.59
CA PRO A 131 9.64 7.73 14.61
C PRO A 131 10.86 7.45 13.73
N ALA A 132 11.95 6.92 14.31
CA ALA A 132 13.19 6.64 13.59
C ALA A 132 13.06 5.50 12.56
N ASN A 133 12.43 4.37 12.92
CA ASN A 133 12.25 3.27 11.97
C ASN A 133 11.11 3.57 10.98
N ALA A 134 10.11 4.38 11.34
CA ALA A 134 9.08 4.87 10.44
C ALA A 134 9.68 5.75 9.34
N GLN A 135 10.60 6.66 9.70
CA GLN A 135 11.33 7.47 8.73
C GLN A 135 12.15 6.60 7.77
N SER A 136 12.91 5.64 8.30
CA SER A 136 13.75 4.74 7.49
C SER A 136 12.91 3.89 6.53
N TYR A 137 11.80 3.33 7.02
CA TYR A 137 10.86 2.55 6.24
C TYR A 137 10.14 3.40 5.17
N GLY A 138 9.69 4.60 5.54
CA GLY A 138 9.08 5.56 4.63
C GLY A 138 10.02 5.98 3.50
N GLU A 139 11.30 6.24 3.81
CA GLU A 139 12.32 6.53 2.80
C GLU A 139 12.57 5.34 1.87
N PHE A 140 12.65 4.12 2.41
CA PHE A 140 12.77 2.90 1.60
C PHE A 140 11.62 2.77 0.60
N LEU A 141 10.37 2.86 1.07
CA LEU A 141 9.19 2.77 0.21
C LEU A 141 9.12 3.93 -0.79
N GLY A 142 9.37 5.15 -0.33
CA GLY A 142 9.35 6.36 -1.15
C GLY A 142 10.35 6.30 -2.29
N ARG A 143 11.58 5.83 -2.03
CA ARG A 143 12.60 5.61 -3.08
C ARG A 143 12.22 4.48 -4.02
N ARG A 144 11.73 3.35 -3.49
CA ARG A 144 11.38 2.15 -4.29
C ARG A 144 10.23 2.41 -5.27
N TYR A 145 9.22 3.17 -4.84
CA TYR A 145 8.01 3.43 -5.63
C TYR A 145 7.90 4.85 -6.17
N ALA A 146 8.99 5.64 -6.16
CA ALA A 146 9.01 7.05 -6.58
C ALA A 146 8.40 7.29 -7.98
N ASN A 147 8.58 6.33 -8.89
CA ASN A 147 8.14 6.42 -10.29
C ASN A 147 6.93 5.51 -10.59
N ALA A 148 6.35 4.86 -9.59
CA ALA A 148 5.20 3.99 -9.74
C ALA A 148 3.89 4.79 -9.68
N GLY A 149 2.83 4.23 -10.26
CA GLY A 149 1.46 4.73 -10.09
C GLY A 149 0.90 4.36 -8.73
N VAL A 150 1.45 4.97 -7.68
CA VAL A 150 1.04 4.79 -6.28
C VAL A 150 0.37 6.06 -5.77
N ILE A 151 -0.69 5.88 -4.97
CA ILE A 151 -1.28 6.91 -4.13
C ILE A 151 -0.98 6.51 -2.69
N TRP A 152 -0.21 7.30 -1.95
CA TRP A 152 0.09 6.99 -0.55
C TRP A 152 -1.17 7.14 0.30
N MET A 153 -1.54 6.08 1.01
CA MET A 153 -2.62 6.11 2.01
C MET A 153 -2.01 5.86 3.39
N LEU A 154 -1.99 6.88 4.24
CA LEU A 154 -1.46 6.76 5.61
C LEU A 154 -2.57 6.31 6.58
N GLY A 155 -2.17 5.69 7.70
CA GLY A 155 -3.09 5.19 8.72
C GLY A 155 -3.59 3.77 8.43
N GLY A 156 -4.84 3.50 8.78
CA GLY A 156 -5.48 2.18 8.66
C GLY A 156 -6.19 1.80 9.95
N ASP A 157 -7.50 2.04 10.01
CA ASP A 157 -8.40 1.70 11.12
C ASP A 157 -7.88 2.03 12.54
N ARG A 158 -7.23 3.19 12.68
CA ARG A 158 -6.78 3.73 13.97
C ARG A 158 -7.05 5.22 14.08
N GLN A 159 -7.31 5.66 15.30
CA GLN A 159 -7.53 7.07 15.60
C GLN A 159 -6.24 7.86 15.34
N PRO A 160 -6.29 8.95 14.56
CA PRO A 160 -5.16 9.85 14.44
C PRO A 160 -4.93 10.52 15.80
N THR A 161 -3.68 10.59 16.24
CA THR A 161 -3.30 11.27 17.49
C THR A 161 -3.33 12.80 17.35
N GLY A 162 -3.38 13.31 16.10
CA GLY A 162 -3.41 14.74 15.80
C GLY A 162 -2.06 15.45 15.95
N VAL A 163 -0.97 14.70 16.09
CA VAL A 163 0.39 15.21 16.22
C VAL A 163 1.24 14.59 15.11
N GLU A 164 1.87 15.43 14.29
CA GLU A 164 3.00 15.05 13.46
C GLU A 164 4.27 15.33 14.28
N ASP A 165 5.06 14.30 14.57
CA ASP A 165 6.35 14.41 15.27
C ASP A 165 7.46 14.95 14.35
#